data_AF-A0A923TID4-F1
#
_entry.id   AF-A0A923TID4-F1
#
_cell.length_a   1.000
_cell.length_b   1.000
_cell.length_c   1.000
_cell.angle_alpha   90.00
_cell.angle_beta   90.00
_cell.angle_gamma   90.00
#
_symmetry.space_group_name_H-M   'P 1'
#
loop_
_entity.id
_entity.type
_entity.pdbx_description
1 polymer ?
#
loop_
_entity_poly.entity_id
_entity_poly.type
_entity_poly.pdbx_seq_one_letter_code
_entity_poly.pdbx_strand_id
1 'polypeptide(L)'
;MLVSSLPRAAAAAVACTLALAACGSSGSDTASSPGNASSSAAPTGSVGVILPDATTSPRWESNDRPLLEAAFTTAGIKADIQNADGDTSKFGTLCDGMINAGVNVLLIVNLDSESGSACLKKAQAAGIKTIDYDRLTLGGGASYYVSFD
;
A
#
# COMPACT_ATOMS: atom_id res chain seq x y z
N MET A 1 32.05 -38.33 -65.56
CA MET A 1 31.07 -38.84 -64.56
C MET A 1 30.38 -37.62 -63.98
N LEU A 2 29.23 -37.24 -64.55
CA LEU A 2 27.86 -37.54 -64.07
C LEU A 2 27.47 -36.62 -62.86
N VAL A 3 26.80 -35.48 -63.10
CA VAL A 3 25.33 -35.23 -63.07
C VAL A 3 24.87 -34.57 -61.76
N SER A 4 24.31 -33.35 -61.89
CA SER A 4 23.02 -32.81 -61.34
C SER A 4 22.61 -33.15 -59.90
N SER A 5 22.08 -32.28 -59.03
CA SER A 5 20.84 -31.47 -59.17
C SER A 5 20.59 -30.62 -57.89
N LEU A 6 19.98 -29.44 -57.99
CA LEU A 6 19.25 -28.71 -56.91
C LEU A 6 17.88 -29.39 -56.62
N PRO A 7 17.08 -29.14 -55.53
CA PRO A 7 16.67 -27.79 -55.06
C PRO A 7 16.22 -27.58 -53.57
N ARG A 8 16.01 -26.28 -53.23
CA ARG A 8 15.05 -25.58 -52.32
C ARG A 8 14.32 -26.26 -51.14
N ALA A 9 14.32 -25.59 -49.97
CA ALA A 9 13.16 -25.27 -49.11
C ALA A 9 13.62 -24.34 -47.95
N ALA A 10 13.19 -23.06 -47.83
CA ALA A 10 11.94 -22.56 -47.27
C ALA A 10 11.69 -22.97 -45.80
N ALA A 11 12.00 -22.08 -44.84
CA ALA A 11 11.58 -22.20 -43.44
C ALA A 11 10.53 -21.13 -43.14
N ALA A 12 9.31 -21.59 -42.83
CA ALA A 12 8.13 -20.79 -42.54
C ALA A 12 8.07 -20.40 -41.06
N ALA A 13 7.66 -19.15 -40.77
CA ALA A 13 7.37 -18.67 -39.43
C ALA A 13 5.99 -19.20 -38.98
N VAL A 14 5.95 -19.85 -37.82
CA VAL A 14 4.71 -20.34 -37.18
C VAL A 14 4.19 -19.25 -36.24
N ALA A 15 3.06 -18.65 -36.60
CA ALA A 15 2.27 -17.80 -35.71
C ALA A 15 1.04 -18.59 -35.23
N CYS A 16 1.02 -18.96 -33.94
CA CYS A 16 -0.13 -19.59 -33.31
C CYS A 16 -1.09 -18.53 -32.73
N THR A 17 -2.31 -18.54 -33.25
CA THR A 17 -3.48 -17.77 -32.84
C THR A 17 -4.16 -18.37 -31.61
N LEU A 18 -4.72 -17.55 -30.71
CA LEU A 18 -5.94 -17.92 -29.97
C LEU A 18 -6.94 -16.77 -29.97
N ALA A 19 -8.01 -16.97 -30.75
CA ALA A 19 -9.26 -16.23 -30.62
C ALA A 19 -10.16 -16.99 -29.63
N LEU A 20 -10.73 -16.28 -28.66
CA LEU A 20 -11.82 -16.80 -27.83
C LEU A 20 -13.07 -15.96 -28.11
N ALA A 21 -13.96 -16.50 -28.93
CA ALA A 21 -15.35 -16.09 -29.01
C ALA A 21 -16.11 -16.82 -27.90
N ALA A 22 -16.71 -16.08 -26.97
CA ALA A 22 -17.71 -16.60 -26.04
C ALA A 22 -19.03 -15.88 -26.31
N CYS A 23 -20.06 -16.65 -26.65
CA CYS A 23 -21.43 -16.17 -26.89
C CYS A 23 -22.41 -16.97 -26.03
N GLY A 24 -23.43 -16.28 -25.52
CA GLY A 24 -24.68 -16.82 -24.95
C GLY A 24 -24.95 -16.37 -23.50
N SER A 25 -26.07 -15.75 -23.10
CA SER A 25 -27.33 -15.45 -23.81
C SER A 25 -28.15 -14.36 -23.08
N SER A 26 -28.97 -13.63 -23.87
CA SER A 26 -30.31 -13.07 -23.57
C SER A 26 -30.50 -11.93 -22.56
N GLY A 27 -30.84 -10.72 -23.05
CA GLY A 27 -31.59 -9.73 -22.28
C GLY A 27 -31.46 -8.26 -22.73
N SER A 28 -32.37 -7.84 -23.62
CA SER A 28 -32.85 -6.45 -23.85
C SER A 28 -31.88 -5.35 -24.29
N ASP A 29 -32.17 -4.82 -25.47
CA ASP A 29 -31.65 -3.60 -26.06
C ASP A 29 -31.73 -2.39 -25.12
N THR A 30 -30.63 -1.68 -24.96
CA THR A 30 -30.62 -0.24 -24.71
C THR A 30 -29.29 0.33 -25.16
N ALA A 31 -29.31 1.02 -26.30
CA ALA A 31 -28.25 1.92 -26.70
C ALA A 31 -28.10 2.98 -25.61
N SER A 32 -26.94 3.04 -24.97
CA SER A 32 -26.58 4.13 -24.07
C SER A 32 -25.08 4.34 -24.16
N SER A 33 -24.73 5.57 -24.54
CA SER A 33 -23.37 6.11 -24.58
C SER A 33 -22.53 5.66 -23.39
N PRO A 34 -21.20 5.48 -23.55
CA PRO A 34 -20.32 5.41 -22.40
C PRO A 34 -20.22 6.82 -21.81
N GLY A 35 -21.18 7.17 -20.96
CA GLY A 35 -21.03 8.25 -20.00
C GLY A 35 -19.94 7.82 -19.03
N ASN A 36 -18.81 8.53 -19.05
CA ASN A 36 -17.73 8.39 -18.10
C ASN A 36 -18.22 8.84 -16.71
N ALA A 37 -19.02 8.01 -16.05
CA ALA A 37 -19.33 8.14 -14.65
C ALA A 37 -18.07 7.71 -13.89
N SER A 38 -17.23 8.69 -13.54
CA SER A 38 -16.30 8.52 -12.43
C SER A 38 -17.13 8.34 -11.16
N SER A 39 -17.55 7.11 -10.91
CA SER A 39 -17.90 6.66 -9.58
C SER A 39 -16.63 6.82 -8.75
N SER A 40 -16.58 7.87 -7.92
CA SER A 40 -15.59 7.97 -6.86
C SER A 40 -15.81 6.77 -5.94
N ALA A 41 -15.12 5.67 -6.23
CA ALA A 41 -15.09 4.52 -5.36
C ALA A 41 -14.68 5.00 -3.96
N ALA A 42 -15.44 4.58 -2.94
CA ALA A 42 -15.10 4.86 -1.56
C ALA A 42 -13.63 4.47 -1.32
N PRO A 43 -12.83 5.27 -0.58
CA PRO A 43 -11.43 4.97 -0.34
C PRO A 43 -11.30 3.56 0.25
N THR A 44 -10.70 2.65 -0.49
CA THR A 44 -10.58 1.22 -0.12
C THR A 44 -9.33 0.94 0.72
N GLY A 45 -8.73 1.97 1.31
CA GLY A 45 -7.46 1.87 2.03
C GLY A 45 -7.60 1.67 3.53
N SER A 46 -6.57 1.07 4.14
CA SER A 46 -6.38 1.00 5.59
C SER A 46 -5.07 1.64 6.02
N VAL A 47 -5.04 2.14 7.25
CA VAL A 47 -3.87 2.76 7.86
C VAL A 47 -3.52 2.08 9.18
N GLY A 48 -2.24 1.76 9.36
CA GLY A 48 -1.66 1.43 10.66
C GLY A 48 -1.00 2.66 11.27
N VAL A 49 -1.21 2.90 12.56
CA VAL A 49 -0.60 4.01 13.30
C VAL A 49 0.10 3.47 14.54
N ILE A 50 1.39 3.76 14.68
CA ILE A 50 2.16 3.44 15.88
C ILE A 50 2.49 4.74 16.63
N LEU A 51 1.83 4.95 17.76
CA LEU A 51 2.12 6.00 18.72
C LEU A 51 3.29 5.58 19.63
N PRO A 52 4.05 6.52 20.22
CA PRO A 52 5.30 6.18 20.86
C PRO A 52 5.09 5.65 22.28
N ASP A 53 4.42 6.43 23.12
CA ASP A 53 4.23 6.20 24.54
C ASP A 53 3.17 7.18 25.09
N ALA A 54 2.85 7.10 26.38
CA ALA A 54 2.07 8.14 27.09
C ALA A 54 2.89 8.85 28.20
N THR A 55 4.16 8.44 28.39
CA THR A 55 5.02 8.87 29.49
C THR A 55 5.80 10.13 29.15
N THR A 56 6.38 10.19 27.95
CA THR A 56 7.06 11.36 27.41
C THR A 56 6.06 12.47 27.08
N SER A 57 4.82 12.10 26.76
CA SER A 57 3.72 13.05 26.65
C SER A 57 2.37 12.35 26.66
N PRO A 58 1.40 12.81 27.47
CA PRO A 58 0.04 12.27 27.44
C PRO A 58 -0.72 12.62 26.15
N ARG A 59 -0.25 13.62 25.38
CA ARG A 59 -0.95 14.13 24.18
C ARG A 59 -1.26 13.04 23.16
N TRP A 60 -0.38 12.04 23.05
CA TRP A 60 -0.51 10.98 22.05
C TRP A 60 -1.82 10.21 22.23
N GLU A 61 -2.19 9.97 23.48
CA GLU A 61 -3.41 9.27 23.84
C GLU A 61 -4.59 10.24 24.04
N SER A 62 -4.38 11.38 24.71
CA SER A 62 -5.46 12.29 25.06
C SER A 62 -5.92 13.18 23.90
N ASN A 63 -5.07 13.39 22.89
CA ASN A 63 -5.32 14.33 21.80
C ASN A 63 -5.13 13.67 20.43
N ASP A 64 -3.93 13.16 20.12
CA ASP A 64 -3.63 12.67 18.76
C ASP A 64 -4.47 11.46 18.39
N ARG A 65 -4.54 10.42 19.24
CA ARG A 65 -5.39 9.24 19.00
C ARG A 65 -6.83 9.62 18.64
N PRO A 66 -7.62 10.32 19.48
CA PRO A 66 -9.01 10.60 19.15
C PRO A 66 -9.17 11.49 17.92
N LEU A 67 -8.24 12.43 17.67
CA LEU A 67 -8.27 13.27 16.48
C LEU A 67 -7.97 12.48 15.20
N LEU A 68 -6.97 11.59 15.24
CA LEU A 68 -6.65 10.70 14.14
C LEU A 68 -7.80 9.72 13.85
N GLU A 69 -8.37 9.10 14.88
CA GLU A 69 -9.54 8.21 14.74
C GLU A 69 -10.73 8.94 14.10
N ALA A 70 -11.03 10.16 14.55
CA ALA A 70 -12.09 10.98 13.97
C ALA A 70 -11.79 11.36 12.51
N ALA A 71 -10.55 11.71 12.19
CA ALA A 71 -10.14 12.05 10.83
C ALA A 71 -10.25 10.85 9.88
N PHE A 72 -9.76 9.67 10.28
CA PHE A 72 -9.86 8.46 9.46
C PHE A 72 -11.32 8.02 9.30
N THR A 73 -12.13 8.08 10.35
CA THR A 73 -13.57 7.78 10.28
C THR A 73 -14.29 8.71 9.32
N THR A 74 -14.03 10.02 9.40
CA THR A 74 -14.60 11.02 8.49
C THR A 74 -14.19 10.77 7.05
N ALA A 75 -12.95 10.33 6.83
CA ALA A 75 -12.44 9.96 5.51
C ALA A 75 -12.95 8.59 5.01
N GLY A 76 -13.65 7.81 5.83
CA GLY A 76 -14.06 6.44 5.49
C GLY A 76 -12.90 5.45 5.41
N ILE A 77 -11.77 5.73 6.09
CA ILE A 77 -10.56 4.91 6.10
C ILE A 77 -10.55 4.03 7.35
N LYS A 78 -10.28 2.73 7.20
CA LYS A 78 -10.09 1.83 8.34
C LYS A 78 -8.73 2.10 8.99
N ALA A 79 -8.71 2.36 10.29
CA ALA A 79 -7.47 2.57 11.05
C ALA A 79 -7.26 1.51 12.12
N ASP A 80 -6.01 1.10 12.32
CA ASP A 80 -5.52 0.42 13.52
C ASP A 80 -4.49 1.32 14.20
N ILE A 81 -4.82 1.86 15.37
CA ILE A 81 -3.96 2.78 16.13
C ILE A 81 -3.50 2.07 17.40
N GLN A 82 -2.19 1.85 17.53
CA GLN A 82 -1.60 1.19 18.69
C GLN A 82 -0.48 2.03 19.29
N ASN A 83 -0.24 1.85 20.59
CA ASN A 83 0.83 2.54 21.31
C ASN A 83 1.95 1.55 21.63
N ALA A 84 3.20 1.95 21.38
CA ALA A 84 4.37 1.14 21.72
C ALA A 84 4.76 1.21 23.20
N ASP A 85 4.10 2.04 24.02
CA ASP A 85 4.31 2.21 25.46
C ASP A 85 5.76 2.49 25.85
N GLY A 86 6.53 3.13 24.97
CA GLY A 86 7.95 3.42 25.20
C GLY A 86 8.88 2.22 24.97
N ASP A 87 8.37 1.09 24.49
CA ASP A 87 9.12 -0.15 24.30
C ASP A 87 9.44 -0.36 22.81
N THR A 88 10.73 -0.37 22.48
CA THR A 88 11.22 -0.54 21.09
C THR A 88 11.01 -1.95 20.55
N SER A 89 10.97 -2.98 21.41
CA SER A 89 10.61 -4.35 21.04
C SER A 89 9.12 -4.45 20.70
N LYS A 90 8.27 -3.80 21.52
CA LYS A 90 6.85 -3.68 21.23
C LYS A 90 6.62 -2.91 19.92
N PHE A 91 7.31 -1.79 19.73
CA PHE A 91 7.26 -1.00 18.49
C PHE A 91 7.57 -1.86 17.25
N GLY A 92 8.65 -2.65 17.30
CA GLY A 92 9.00 -3.58 16.22
C GLY A 92 7.92 -4.64 15.97
N THR A 93 7.33 -5.19 17.04
CA THR A 93 6.24 -6.18 16.95
C THR A 93 4.98 -5.59 16.32
N LEU A 94 4.60 -4.38 16.72
CA LEU A 94 3.48 -3.65 16.13
C LEU A 94 3.71 -3.38 14.63
N CYS A 95 4.92 -2.97 14.28
CA CYS A 95 5.31 -2.74 12.89
C CYS A 95 5.15 -4.03 12.05
N ASP A 96 5.72 -5.14 12.50
CA ASP A 96 5.61 -6.42 11.81
C ASP A 96 4.14 -6.89 11.71
N GLY A 97 3.35 -6.66 12.77
CA GLY A 97 1.92 -6.96 12.79
C GLY A 97 1.13 -6.16 11.74
N MET A 98 1.35 -4.83 11.66
CA MET A 98 0.68 -3.96 10.69
C MET A 98 1.11 -4.26 9.24
N ILE A 99 2.38 -4.60 9.03
CA ILE A 99 2.88 -5.05 7.73
C ILE A 99 2.18 -6.35 7.32
N ASN A 100 2.11 -7.34 8.21
CA ASN A 100 1.44 -8.61 7.93
C ASN A 100 -0.07 -8.45 7.73
N ALA A 101 -0.69 -7.49 8.40
CA ALA A 101 -2.10 -7.13 8.18
C ALA A 101 -2.35 -6.45 6.82
N GLY A 102 -1.29 -6.07 6.09
CA GLY A 102 -1.39 -5.49 4.76
C GLY A 102 -1.97 -4.08 4.74
N VAL A 103 -1.65 -3.25 5.75
CA VAL A 103 -2.08 -1.84 5.73
C VAL A 103 -1.52 -1.11 4.50
N ASN A 104 -2.28 -0.20 3.92
CA ASN A 104 -1.83 0.54 2.74
C ASN A 104 -0.85 1.67 3.11
N VAL A 105 -1.04 2.25 4.30
CA VAL A 105 -0.19 3.29 4.87
C VAL A 105 0.22 2.89 6.28
N LEU A 106 1.49 3.09 6.61
CA LEU A 106 2.02 3.00 7.97
C LEU A 106 2.50 4.39 8.41
N LEU A 107 1.79 4.97 9.39
CA LEU A 107 2.16 6.23 10.02
C LEU A 107 2.82 5.91 11.36
N ILE A 108 4.02 6.43 11.58
CA ILE A 108 4.76 6.18 12.82
C ILE A 108 5.11 7.48 13.52
N VAL A 109 5.10 7.40 14.84
CA VAL A 109 5.79 8.33 15.72
C VAL A 109 6.93 7.54 16.35
N ASN A 110 8.15 7.75 15.89
CA ASN A 110 9.26 6.91 16.33
C ASN A 110 9.66 7.18 17.79
N LEU A 111 10.11 6.12 18.47
CA LEU A 111 10.74 6.22 19.80
C LEU A 111 12.18 6.73 19.68
N ASP A 112 12.91 6.21 18.71
CA ASP A 112 14.27 6.56 18.36
C ASP A 112 14.47 6.35 16.84
N SER A 113 15.55 6.87 16.28
CA SER A 113 15.79 6.78 14.83
C SER A 113 16.13 5.36 14.36
N GLU A 114 16.71 4.51 15.20
CA GLU A 114 17.11 3.15 14.83
C GLU A 114 15.89 2.25 14.66
N SER A 115 15.03 2.16 15.68
CA SER A 115 13.80 1.36 15.66
C SER A 115 12.83 1.86 14.59
N GLY A 116 12.67 3.19 14.47
CA GLY A 116 11.88 3.81 13.42
C GLY A 116 12.40 3.45 12.02
N SER A 117 13.71 3.59 11.79
CA SER A 117 14.31 3.32 10.47
C SER A 117 14.15 1.86 10.07
N ALA A 118 14.33 0.93 11.02
CA ALA A 118 14.11 -0.48 10.78
C ALA A 118 12.66 -0.77 10.37
N CYS A 119 11.68 -0.20 11.06
CA CYS A 119 10.27 -0.36 10.74
C CYS A 119 9.91 0.22 9.36
N LEU A 120 10.32 1.45 9.08
CA LEU A 120 10.04 2.12 7.80
C LEU A 120 10.59 1.34 6.61
N LYS A 121 11.83 0.85 6.71
CA LYS A 121 12.45 0.04 5.65
C LYS A 121 11.70 -1.26 5.40
N LYS A 122 11.25 -1.95 6.45
CA LYS A 122 10.43 -3.17 6.32
C LYS A 122 9.10 -2.86 5.62
N ALA A 123 8.40 -1.82 6.05
CA ALA A 123 7.12 -1.42 5.46
C ALA A 123 7.27 -1.04 3.98
N GLN A 124 8.30 -0.28 3.64
CA GLN A 124 8.61 0.08 2.24
C GLN A 124 8.94 -1.13 1.38
N ALA A 125 9.71 -2.08 1.91
CA ALA A 125 10.01 -3.34 1.22
C ALA A 125 8.72 -4.17 0.96
N ALA A 126 7.71 -4.03 1.82
CA ALA A 126 6.38 -4.63 1.64
C ALA A 126 5.46 -3.81 0.71
N GLY A 127 5.92 -2.69 0.14
CA GLY A 127 5.13 -1.83 -0.74
C GLY A 127 4.16 -0.89 0.01
N ILE A 128 4.27 -0.81 1.33
CA ILE A 128 3.43 0.05 2.18
C ILE A 128 3.98 1.47 2.14
N LYS A 129 3.09 2.46 1.98
CA LYS A 129 3.48 3.88 2.03
C LYS A 129 3.72 4.30 3.48
N THR A 130 4.78 5.06 3.72
CA THR A 130 5.19 5.38 5.09
C THR A 130 5.15 6.87 5.37
N ILE A 131 4.76 7.23 6.59
CA ILE A 131 4.66 8.61 7.07
C ILE A 131 5.34 8.70 8.43
N ASP A 132 6.29 9.62 8.58
CA ASP A 132 6.73 10.10 9.89
C ASP A 132 5.74 11.16 10.37
N TYR A 133 5.22 11.02 11.59
CA TYR A 133 4.32 11.97 12.23
C TYR A 133 4.96 12.57 13.47
N ASP A 134 5.04 13.89 13.51
CA ASP A 134 5.65 14.77 14.51
C ASP A 134 7.17 14.55 14.68
N ARG A 135 7.60 13.31 14.94
CA ARG A 135 9.02 12.95 15.09
C ARG A 135 9.60 12.45 13.77
N LEU A 136 10.65 13.11 13.31
CA LEU A 136 11.37 12.72 12.10
C LEU A 136 12.28 11.51 12.38
N THR A 137 12.18 10.46 11.57
CA THR A 137 13.06 9.30 11.65
C THR A 137 14.31 9.51 10.81
N LEU A 138 15.41 9.94 11.44
CA LEU A 138 16.69 10.11 10.76
C LEU A 138 17.16 8.78 10.14
N GLY A 139 17.48 8.81 8.83
CA GLY A 139 17.87 7.61 8.08
C GLY A 139 16.73 6.59 7.85
N GLY A 140 15.47 6.94 8.16
CA GLY A 140 14.30 6.09 7.99
C GLY A 140 13.63 6.18 6.61
N GLY A 141 13.69 7.36 5.99
CA GLY A 141 13.29 7.56 4.60
C GLY A 141 11.78 7.47 4.36
N ALA A 142 10.93 7.83 5.34
CA ALA A 142 9.48 7.88 5.15
C ALA A 142 9.08 8.68 3.89
N SER A 143 7.98 8.31 3.24
CA SER A 143 7.51 9.00 2.02
C SER A 143 7.07 10.43 2.29
N TYR A 144 6.54 10.68 3.48
CA TYR A 144 6.11 11.99 3.95
C TYR A 144 6.52 12.19 5.40
N TYR A 145 6.67 13.46 5.78
CA TYR A 145 6.84 13.90 7.15
C TYR A 145 5.78 14.96 7.44
N VAL A 146 5.03 14.79 8.53
CA VAL A 146 3.97 15.70 8.96
C VAL A 146 4.31 16.17 10.38
N SER A 147 4.46 17.47 10.58
CA SER A 147 4.76 18.04 11.90
C SER A 147 4.30 19.50 11.99
N PHE A 148 4.59 20.12 13.14
CA PHE A 148 4.44 21.55 13.40
C PHE A 148 5.73 22.32 13.02
N ASP A 149 5.62 23.64 12.86
CA ASP A 149 6.75 24.58 12.70
C ASP A 149 7.34 24.98 14.07
#